data_AF-A0A376LLG4-F1
#
_entry.id   AF-A0A376LLG4-F1
#
_cell.length_a   1.000
_cell.length_b   1.000
_cell.length_c   1.000
_cell.angle_alpha   90.00
_cell.angle_beta   90.00
_cell.angle_gamma   90.00
#
_symmetry.space_group_name_H-M   'P 1'
#
loop_
_entity.id
_entity.type
_entity.pdbx_description
1 polymer ?
#
loop_
_entity_poly.entity_id
_entity_poly.type
_entity_poly.pdbx_seq_one_letter_code
_entity_poly.pdbx_strand_id
1 'polypeptide(L)'
;MENELLKEAVEYGRAKKWIAHVILRRADDWKDGRRSRHTDDTDVLRRIHHVIGELPTYGYRRVWALLRRQTELDGMPAINAKRVYRIMRQNALLLERKPRCTAIETGTYRQSGCERK
;
A
#
# COMPACT_ATOMS: atom_id res chain seq x y z
N MET A 1 -5.72 7.25 -38.46
CA MET A 1 -6.09 7.51 -37.06
C MET A 1 -7.32 6.70 -36.65
N GLU A 2 -8.48 6.85 -37.30
CA GLU A 2 -9.71 6.13 -36.90
C GLU A 2 -9.64 4.60 -37.11
N ASN A 3 -8.97 4.14 -38.17
CA ASN A 3 -8.84 2.71 -38.47
C ASN A 3 -7.97 1.92 -37.48
N GLU A 4 -7.05 2.57 -36.77
CA GLU A 4 -6.21 1.92 -35.76
C GLU A 4 -6.96 1.77 -34.44
N LEU A 5 -7.67 2.82 -34.03
CA LEU A 5 -8.56 2.78 -32.85
C LEU A 5 -9.67 1.73 -33.02
N LEU A 6 -10.23 1.58 -34.21
CA LEU A 6 -11.22 0.55 -34.50
C LEU A 6 -10.64 -0.87 -34.46
N LYS A 7 -9.42 -1.07 -34.98
CA LYS A 7 -8.73 -2.36 -34.90
C LYS A 7 -8.41 -2.74 -33.45
N GLU A 8 -7.93 -1.77 -32.67
CA GLU A 8 -7.61 -1.93 -31.26
C GLU A 8 -8.87 -2.24 -30.42
N ALA A 9 -10.00 -1.56 -30.70
CA ALA A 9 -11.28 -1.82 -30.04
C ALA A 9 -11.85 -3.22 -30.37
N VAL A 10 -11.73 -3.66 -31.61
CA VAL A 10 -12.17 -5.01 -32.03
C VAL A 10 -11.29 -6.09 -31.39
N GLU A 11 -9.98 -5.86 -31.33
CA GLU A 11 -9.03 -6.78 -30.69
C GLU A 11 -9.25 -6.84 -29.16
N TYR A 12 -9.50 -5.70 -28.52
CA TYR A 12 -9.92 -5.61 -27.12
C TYR A 12 -11.22 -6.39 -26.84
N GLY A 13 -12.20 -6.30 -27.74
CA GLY A 13 -13.43 -7.09 -27.68
C GLY A 13 -13.19 -8.60 -27.79
N ARG A 14 -12.31 -9.03 -28.70
CA ARG A 14 -11.89 -10.44 -28.82
C ARG A 14 -11.15 -10.92 -27.57
N ALA A 15 -10.24 -10.11 -27.05
CA ALA A 15 -9.46 -10.41 -25.84
C ALA A 15 -10.33 -10.52 -24.58
N LYS A 16 -11.47 -9.82 -24.53
CA LYS A 16 -12.43 -9.86 -23.40
C LYS A 16 -13.61 -10.82 -23.60
N LYS A 17 -13.68 -11.52 -24.75
CA LYS A 17 -14.76 -12.49 -25.07
C LYS A 17 -14.94 -13.55 -23.98
N TRP A 18 -13.84 -14.02 -23.39
CA TRP A 18 -13.90 -15.02 -22.31
C TRP A 18 -14.45 -14.44 -21.01
N ILE A 19 -14.19 -13.16 -20.70
CA ILE A 19 -14.75 -12.47 -19.52
C ILE A 19 -16.26 -12.31 -19.71
N ALA A 20 -16.69 -11.87 -20.90
CA ALA A 20 -18.11 -11.73 -21.23
C ALA A 20 -18.83 -13.09 -21.14
N HIS A 21 -18.24 -14.15 -21.68
CA HIS A 21 -18.76 -15.52 -21.59
C HIS A 21 -18.93 -16.00 -20.15
N VAL A 22 -17.99 -15.67 -19.25
CA VAL A 22 -18.06 -16.00 -17.82
C VAL A 22 -19.13 -15.17 -17.11
N ILE A 23 -19.33 -13.91 -17.49
CA ILE A 23 -20.36 -13.03 -16.88
C ILE A 23 -21.77 -13.44 -17.34
N LEU A 24 -21.95 -13.72 -18.63
CA LEU A 24 -23.24 -14.09 -19.23
C LEU A 24 -23.76 -15.46 -18.78
N ARG A 25 -22.88 -16.31 -18.24
CA ARG A 25 -23.23 -17.64 -17.70
C ARG A 25 -23.55 -17.63 -16.21
N ARG A 26 -23.46 -16.48 -15.55
CA ARG A 26 -23.85 -16.34 -14.13
C ARG A 26 -25.37 -16.32 -14.04
N ALA A 27 -25.91 -16.95 -13.00
CA ALA A 27 -27.32 -16.80 -12.67
C ALA A 27 -27.62 -15.36 -12.23
N ASP A 28 -28.86 -14.91 -12.37
CA ASP A 28 -29.25 -13.52 -12.04
C ASP A 28 -29.08 -13.18 -10.55
N ASP A 29 -29.04 -14.19 -9.68
CA ASP A 29 -28.76 -14.08 -8.25
C ASP A 29 -27.26 -14.21 -7.90
N TRP A 30 -26.40 -14.37 -8.92
CA TRP A 30 -24.96 -14.53 -8.70
C TRP A 30 -24.37 -13.30 -8.02
N LYS A 31 -23.75 -13.51 -6.86
CA LYS A 31 -22.99 -12.48 -6.14
C LYS A 31 -21.53 -12.88 -6.06
N ASP A 32 -20.65 -11.91 -6.28
CA ASP A 32 -19.22 -12.13 -6.08
C ASP A 32 -18.95 -12.37 -4.59
N GLY A 33 -18.63 -13.61 -4.23
CA GLY A 33 -18.32 -14.02 -2.87
C GLY A 33 -16.97 -13.54 -2.36
N ARG A 34 -16.16 -12.89 -3.22
CA ARG A 34 -14.87 -12.28 -2.83
C ARG A 34 -15.11 -11.09 -1.91
N ARG A 35 -15.28 -11.36 -0.63
CA ARG A 35 -15.20 -10.36 0.43
C ARG A 35 -13.77 -10.29 0.93
N SER A 36 -13.22 -9.08 1.05
CA SER A 36 -11.96 -8.88 1.79
C SER A 36 -12.16 -9.47 3.18
N ARG A 37 -11.31 -10.41 3.60
CA ARG A 37 -11.29 -10.86 4.99
C ARG A 37 -10.99 -9.63 5.85
N HIS A 38 -11.96 -9.21 6.65
CA HIS A 38 -11.71 -8.22 7.68
C HIS A 38 -11.01 -8.96 8.81
N THR A 39 -9.71 -8.74 8.93
CA THR A 39 -8.94 -9.22 10.07
C THR A 39 -8.91 -8.10 11.09
N ASP A 40 -9.22 -8.42 12.35
CA ASP A 40 -9.11 -7.46 13.43
C ASP A 40 -7.64 -7.04 13.58
N ASP A 41 -7.38 -5.76 13.30
CA ASP A 41 -6.06 -5.14 13.31
C ASP A 41 -5.82 -4.35 14.61
N THR A 42 -6.77 -4.34 15.56
CA THR A 42 -6.70 -3.53 16.80
C THR A 42 -5.51 -3.87 17.68
N ASP A 43 -5.20 -5.14 17.89
CA ASP A 43 -4.05 -5.55 18.72
C ASP A 43 -2.72 -5.13 18.10
N VAL A 44 -2.60 -5.28 16.78
CA VAL A 44 -1.40 -4.86 16.05
C VAL A 44 -1.28 -3.34 16.09
N LEU A 45 -2.38 -2.61 15.96
CA LEU A 45 -2.41 -1.16 16.06
C LEU A 45 -1.97 -0.68 17.46
N ARG A 46 -2.44 -1.32 18.53
CA ARG A 46 -2.00 -1.01 19.90
C ARG A 46 -0.48 -1.19 20.07
N ARG A 47 0.08 -2.30 19.57
CA ARG A 47 1.52 -2.54 19.58
C ARG A 47 2.29 -1.50 18.75
N ILE A 48 1.77 -1.09 17.59
CA ILE A 48 2.35 -0.03 16.75
C ILE A 48 2.37 1.30 17.50
N HIS A 49 1.29 1.69 18.16
CA HIS A 49 1.23 2.94 18.94
C HIS A 49 2.27 2.98 20.05
N HIS A 50 2.48 1.86 20.74
CA HIS A 50 3.53 1.76 21.76
C HIS A 50 4.92 2.02 21.16
N VAL A 51 5.25 1.39 20.02
CA VAL A 51 6.53 1.59 19.32
C VAL A 51 6.71 3.03 18.81
N ILE A 52 5.65 3.63 18.25
CA ILE A 52 5.72 5.00 17.73
C ILE A 52 5.85 6.03 18.86
N GLY A 53 5.23 5.78 20.02
CA GLY A 53 5.34 6.64 21.19
C GLY A 53 6.79 6.80 21.67
N GLU A 54 7.58 5.73 21.59
CA GLU A 54 9.01 5.76 21.92
C GLU A 54 9.85 6.36 20.78
N LEU A 55 9.47 6.10 19.52
CA LEU A 55 10.29 6.38 18.34
C LEU A 55 9.46 7.02 17.21
N PRO A 56 9.14 8.32 17.30
CA PRO A 56 8.28 9.00 16.33
C PRO A 56 8.92 9.10 14.93
N THR A 57 10.25 9.00 14.83
CA THR A 57 11.01 9.06 13.56
C THR A 57 11.03 7.72 12.82
N TYR A 58 10.38 6.68 13.33
CA TYR A 58 10.42 5.34 12.74
C TYR A 58 9.31 5.14 11.71
N GLY A 59 9.71 4.78 10.49
CA GLY A 59 8.77 4.38 9.43
C GLY A 59 8.38 2.91 9.53
N TYR A 60 7.35 2.52 8.77
CA TYR A 60 6.72 1.20 8.83
C TYR A 60 7.68 0.00 8.73
N ARG A 61 8.79 0.11 7.98
CA ARG A 61 9.81 -0.94 7.88
C ARG A 61 10.53 -1.20 9.21
N ARG A 62 10.86 -0.13 9.95
CA ARG A 62 11.54 -0.23 11.25
C ARG A 62 10.58 -0.73 12.33
N VAL A 63 9.34 -0.22 12.31
CA VAL A 63 8.26 -0.70 13.19
C VAL A 63 8.02 -2.21 12.98
N TRP A 64 7.93 -2.66 11.74
CA TRP A 64 7.77 -4.09 11.43
C TRP A 64 8.92 -4.95 11.98
N ALA A 65 10.17 -4.51 11.86
CA ALA A 65 11.32 -5.26 12.39
C ALA A 65 11.28 -5.40 13.92
N LEU A 66 10.77 -4.38 14.63
CA LEU A 66 10.56 -4.44 16.09
C LEU A 66 9.43 -5.41 16.45
N LEU A 67 8.28 -5.27 15.78
CA LEU A 67 7.12 -6.15 15.99
C LEU A 67 7.49 -7.61 15.71
N ARG A 68 8.29 -7.87 14.68
CA ARG A 68 8.73 -9.22 14.33
C ARG A 68 9.59 -9.84 15.43
N ARG A 69 10.56 -9.10 15.97
CA ARG A 69 11.38 -9.54 17.10
C ARG A 69 10.53 -9.83 18.34
N GLN A 70 9.55 -8.98 18.63
CA GLN A 70 8.60 -9.23 19.73
C GLN A 70 7.78 -10.51 19.50
N THR A 71 7.24 -10.72 18.29
CA THR A 71 6.47 -11.94 18.00
C THR A 71 7.31 -13.21 18.07
N GLU A 72 8.59 -13.15 17.68
CA GLU A 72 9.51 -14.29 17.79
C GLU A 72 9.80 -14.64 19.25
N LEU A 73 9.89 -13.65 20.15
CA LEU A 73 10.02 -13.86 21.59
C LEU A 73 8.73 -14.40 22.22
N ASP A 74 7.58 -13.86 21.81
CA ASP A 74 6.26 -14.26 22.32
C ASP A 74 5.78 -15.63 21.77
N GLY A 75 6.48 -16.21 20.79
CA GLY A 75 6.02 -17.40 20.06
C GLY A 75 4.75 -17.18 19.23
N MET A 76 4.42 -15.92 18.94
CA MET A 76 3.23 -15.50 18.20
C MET A 76 3.45 -15.57 16.68
N PRO A 77 2.38 -15.68 15.87
CA PRO A 77 2.51 -15.69 14.42
C PRO A 77 3.15 -14.40 13.91
N ALA A 78 4.15 -14.56 13.03
CA ALA A 78 4.88 -13.43 12.46
C ALA A 78 3.95 -12.50 11.66
N ILE A 79 4.02 -11.20 11.97
CA ILE A 79 3.21 -10.19 11.29
C ILE A 79 3.84 -9.82 9.94
N ASN A 80 3.05 -9.84 8.86
CA ASN A 80 3.52 -9.43 7.53
C ASN A 80 3.76 -7.91 7.46
N ALA A 81 4.90 -7.48 6.91
CA ALA A 81 5.23 -6.08 6.70
C ALA A 81 4.16 -5.30 5.91
N LYS A 82 3.50 -5.95 4.94
CA LYS A 82 2.40 -5.33 4.17
C LYS A 82 1.19 -5.00 5.04
N ARG A 83 0.91 -5.83 6.05
CA ARG A 83 -0.18 -5.61 7.01
C ARG A 83 0.12 -4.37 7.86
N VAL A 84 1.34 -4.26 8.38
CA VAL A 84 1.82 -3.07 9.11
C VAL A 84 1.70 -1.80 8.26
N TYR A 85 2.14 -1.85 7.00
CA TYR A 85 2.00 -0.71 6.08
C TYR A 85 0.54 -0.28 5.89
N ARG A 86 -0.38 -1.23 5.66
CA ARG A 86 -1.80 -0.94 5.50
C ARG A 86 -2.38 -0.26 6.74
N ILE A 87 -2.12 -0.82 7.92
CA ILE A 87 -2.63 -0.30 9.20
C ILE A 87 -2.09 1.11 9.44
N MET A 88 -0.78 1.32 9.28
CA MET A 88 -0.17 2.65 9.46
C MET A 88 -0.71 3.66 8.45
N ARG A 89 -0.95 3.25 7.20
CA ARG A 89 -1.56 4.12 6.18
C ARG A 89 -2.99 4.50 6.54
N GLN A 90 -3.81 3.54 6.99
CA GLN A 90 -5.21 3.77 7.36
C GLN A 90 -5.35 4.68 8.58
N ASN A 91 -4.37 4.68 9.48
CA ASN A 91 -4.37 5.48 10.71
C ASN A 91 -3.48 6.75 10.60
N ALA A 92 -3.06 7.14 9.39
CA ALA A 92 -2.20 8.31 9.14
C ALA A 92 -0.89 8.35 9.96
N LEU A 93 -0.30 7.18 10.25
CA LEU A 93 0.93 7.02 11.04
C LEU A 93 2.21 6.97 10.19
N LEU A 94 2.11 7.20 8.88
CA LEU A 94 3.27 7.18 8.00
C LEU A 94 3.99 8.52 8.03
N LEU A 95 5.32 8.46 8.09
CA LEU A 95 6.15 9.64 7.94
C LEU A 95 5.93 10.29 6.58
N GLU A 96 5.76 11.61 6.60
CA GLU A 96 5.71 12.40 5.39
C GLU A 96 7.00 12.22 4.60
N ARG A 97 6.85 11.83 3.34
CA ARG A 97 7.99 11.79 2.44
C ARG A 97 8.25 13.22 1.99
N LYS A 98 9.25 13.85 2.60
CA LYS A 98 9.78 15.12 2.10
C LYS A 98 10.18 14.90 0.63
N PRO A 99 9.61 15.62 -0.35
CA PRO A 99 10.05 15.50 -1.72
C PRO A 99 11.55 15.79 -1.73
N ARG A 100 12.34 14.95 -2.42
CA ARG A 100 13.71 15.33 -2.72
C ARG A 100 13.60 16.66 -3.44
N CYS A 101 14.28 17.70 -2.95
CA CYS A 101 14.41 18.95 -3.66
C CYS A 101 14.98 18.62 -5.04
N THR A 102 14.12 18.47 -6.03
CA THR A 102 14.54 18.49 -7.42
C THR A 102 14.88 19.95 -7.63
N ALA A 103 16.17 20.26 -7.70
CA ALA A 103 16.61 21.53 -8.24
C ALA A 103 16.03 21.60 -9.66
N ILE A 104 14.89 22.25 -9.81
CA ILE A 104 14.41 22.70 -11.11
C ILE A 104 15.41 23.80 -11.46
N GLU A 105 16.10 23.63 -12.59
CA GLU A 105 17.16 24.51 -13.07
C GLU A 105 16.62 25.91 -13.44
N THR A 106 16.10 26.64 -12.47
CA THR A 106 16.10 28.10 -12.52
C THR A 106 17.32 28.51 -11.72
N GLY A 107 18.36 28.92 -12.44
CA GLY A 107 19.60 29.41 -11.87
C GLY A 107 19.33 30.40 -10.73
N THR A 108 20.23 30.37 -9.75
CA THR A 108 20.28 31.19 -8.52
C THR A 108 19.51 30.62 -7.31
N TYR A 109 20.17 29.79 -6.48
CA TYR A 109 20.83 30.21 -5.24
C TYR A 109 21.34 29.00 -4.44
N ARG A 110 22.49 29.23 -3.81
CA ARG A 110 23.23 28.42 -2.85
C ARG A 110 22.32 27.82 -1.75
N GLN A 111 22.31 26.51 -1.56
CA GLN A 111 21.73 25.87 -0.36
C GLN A 111 22.84 25.34 0.55
N SER A 112 23.45 26.25 1.31
CA SER A 112 24.05 25.91 2.60
C SER A 112 22.93 25.59 3.58
N GLY A 113 22.88 24.36 4.10
CA GLY A 113 21.99 24.00 5.22
C GLY A 113 21.16 22.74 5.04
N CYS A 114 21.80 21.60 4.78
CA CYS A 114 21.22 20.30 5.12
C CYS A 114 22.00 19.72 6.31
N GLU A 115 22.02 20.45 7.42
CA GLU A 115 22.52 19.92 8.68
C GLU A 115 21.45 19.00 9.27
N ARG A 116 21.83 17.72 9.34
CA ARG A 116 21.13 16.69 10.10
C ARG A 116 21.24 17.05 11.59
N LYS A 117 20.10 17.23 12.25
CA LYS A 117 19.97 16.98 13.70
C LYS A 117 19.40 15.59 13.91
#